data_AF-A0A091G0K1-F1
#
_entry.id   AF-A0A091G0K1-F1
#
_cell.length_a   1.000
_cell.length_b   1.000
_cell.length_c   1.000
_cell.angle_alpha   90.00
_cell.angle_beta   90.00
_cell.angle_gamma   90.00
#
_symmetry.space_group_name_H-M   'P 1'
#
loop_
_entity.id
_entity.type
_entity.pdbx_description
1 polymer ?
#
loop_
_entity_poly.entity_id
_entity_poly.type
_entity_poly.pdbx_seq_one_letter_code
_entity_poly.pdbx_strand_id
1 'polypeptide(L)'
;GPARWKEVFPVANGDRQSPIDIKTEETKYDPSLRPLNPNYDPTSAKIILNNGHSTSVEFDDTVNKSVLTGGPLSGTYRLRQIHFHWGSNDEAGSEHAVDGMKYAAELHVVHWNSEKYSSFVEAARQPDGLAVMAVFLKV
;
A
#
# COMPACT_ATOMS: atom_id res chain seq x y z
N GLY A 1 -18.98 0.08 9.44
CA GLY A 1 -17.77 -0.60 8.93
C GLY A 1 -17.85 -0.75 7.42
N PRO A 2 -16.93 -1.51 6.80
CA PRO A 2 -16.75 -1.56 5.35
C PRO A 2 -18.03 -1.74 4.52
N ALA A 3 -18.95 -2.61 4.95
CA ALA A 3 -20.22 -2.87 4.26
C ALA A 3 -21.12 -1.64 4.01
N ARG A 4 -20.93 -0.56 4.78
CA ARG A 4 -21.73 0.68 4.70
C ARG A 4 -20.94 1.88 4.18
N TRP A 5 -19.65 1.75 3.89
CA TRP A 5 -18.82 2.89 3.45
C TRP A 5 -19.34 3.54 2.16
N LYS A 6 -19.92 2.75 1.25
CA LYS A 6 -20.54 3.25 0.00
C LYS A 6 -21.68 4.26 0.20
N GLU A 7 -22.33 4.26 1.38
CA GLU A 7 -23.41 5.21 1.70
C GLU A 7 -22.88 6.65 1.83
N VAL A 8 -21.60 6.80 2.19
CA VAL A 8 -20.95 8.11 2.41
C VAL A 8 -19.88 8.38 1.35
N PHE A 9 -19.21 7.33 0.87
CA PHE A 9 -18.17 7.39 -0.16
C PHE A 9 -18.57 6.49 -1.33
N PRO A 10 -19.35 7.01 -2.32
CA PRO A 10 -19.87 6.19 -3.43
C PRO A 10 -18.80 5.41 -4.20
N VAL A 11 -17.56 5.93 -4.24
CA VAL A 11 -16.39 5.26 -4.85
C VAL A 11 -16.08 3.89 -4.23
N ALA A 12 -16.53 3.62 -3.01
CA ALA A 12 -16.40 2.30 -2.38
C ALA A 12 -17.14 1.17 -3.13
N ASN A 13 -17.94 1.51 -4.15
CA ASN A 13 -18.58 0.58 -5.08
C ASN A 13 -18.06 0.75 -6.53
N GLY A 14 -16.85 1.27 -6.70
CA GLY A 14 -16.22 1.46 -8.02
C GLY A 14 -15.52 0.20 -8.55
N ASP A 15 -15.12 0.24 -9.82
CA ASP A 15 -14.61 -0.94 -10.56
C ASP A 15 -13.17 -1.35 -10.24
N ARG A 16 -12.47 -0.56 -9.41
CA ARG A 16 -11.05 -0.73 -9.06
C ARG A 16 -10.81 -0.62 -7.56
N GLN A 17 -11.70 -1.22 -6.77
CA GLN A 17 -11.53 -1.27 -5.31
C GLN A 17 -10.52 -2.35 -4.92
N SER A 18 -9.81 -2.08 -3.82
CA SER A 18 -8.97 -3.01 -3.08
C SER A 18 -9.55 -3.19 -1.68
N PRO A 19 -9.21 -4.27 -0.97
CA PRO A 19 -8.36 -5.39 -1.40
C PRO A 19 -9.07 -6.34 -2.38
N ILE A 20 -8.32 -7.31 -2.92
CA ILE A 20 -8.84 -8.40 -3.74
C ILE A 20 -8.32 -9.76 -3.25
N ASP A 21 -8.98 -10.83 -3.70
CA ASP A 21 -8.42 -12.19 -3.65
C ASP A 21 -7.58 -12.43 -4.90
N ILE A 22 -6.28 -12.65 -4.72
CA ILE A 22 -5.34 -12.90 -5.81
C ILE A 22 -5.42 -14.38 -6.15
N LYS A 23 -6.14 -14.69 -7.22
CA LYS A 23 -6.22 -16.04 -7.77
C LYS A 23 -5.00 -16.33 -8.63
N THR A 24 -4.10 -17.18 -8.15
CA THR A 24 -2.81 -17.44 -8.78
C THR A 24 -2.97 -18.01 -10.20
N GLU A 25 -4.00 -18.83 -10.44
CA GLU A 25 -4.33 -19.39 -11.76
C GLU A 25 -4.77 -18.35 -12.80
N GLU A 26 -5.30 -17.19 -12.36
CA GLU A 26 -5.73 -16.11 -13.25
C GLU A 26 -4.60 -15.08 -13.50
N THR A 27 -3.47 -15.19 -12.79
CA THR A 27 -2.33 -14.27 -12.96
C THR A 27 -1.58 -14.51 -14.27
N LYS A 28 -1.02 -13.42 -14.82
CA LYS A 28 -0.23 -13.48 -16.06
C LYS A 28 1.19 -13.01 -15.77
N TYR A 29 2.16 -13.86 -16.11
CA TYR A 29 3.56 -13.47 -16.08
C TYR A 29 3.84 -12.43 -17.17
N ASP A 30 4.36 -11.28 -16.76
CA ASP A 30 4.79 -10.22 -17.65
C ASP A 30 6.32 -10.05 -17.56
N PRO A 31 7.09 -10.55 -18.55
CA PRO A 31 8.56 -10.44 -18.54
C PRO A 31 9.08 -9.03 -18.80
N SER A 32 8.21 -8.07 -19.17
CA SER A 32 8.61 -6.67 -19.36
C SER A 32 8.75 -5.91 -18.04
N LEU A 33 8.20 -6.45 -16.95
CA LEU A 33 8.32 -5.86 -15.62
C LEU A 33 9.78 -5.92 -15.14
N ARG A 34 10.30 -4.76 -14.74
CA ARG A 34 11.62 -4.64 -14.12
C ARG A 34 11.56 -5.11 -12.67
N PRO A 35 12.69 -5.49 -12.04
CA PRO A 35 12.73 -5.74 -10.61
C PRO A 35 12.19 -4.54 -9.82
N LEU A 36 11.46 -4.79 -8.72
CA LEU A 36 11.16 -3.77 -7.73
C LEU A 36 12.45 -3.36 -7.02
N ASN A 37 12.63 -2.06 -6.79
CA ASN A 37 13.83 -1.48 -6.22
C ASN A 37 13.48 -0.49 -5.09
N PRO A 38 13.19 -1.01 -3.89
CA PRO A 38 13.05 -0.19 -2.69
C PRO A 38 14.43 0.27 -2.19
N ASN A 39 14.56 1.56 -1.89
CA ASN A 39 15.74 2.14 -1.24
C ASN A 39 15.26 3.00 -0.08
N TYR A 40 15.48 2.54 1.14
CA TYR A 40 14.95 3.16 2.36
C TYR A 40 16.06 3.59 3.30
N ASP A 41 16.05 4.86 3.67
CA ASP A 41 16.92 5.44 4.68
C ASP A 41 16.23 5.35 6.05
N PRO A 42 16.77 4.58 7.01
CA PRO A 42 16.18 4.47 8.35
C PRO A 42 16.04 5.81 9.07
N THR A 43 16.89 6.79 8.77
CA THR A 43 16.87 8.13 9.39
C THR A 43 15.68 8.98 8.92
N SER A 44 14.98 8.54 7.88
CA SER A 44 13.75 9.21 7.41
C SER A 44 12.54 8.89 8.28
N ALA A 45 12.57 7.87 9.15
CA ALA A 45 11.46 7.59 10.07
C ALA A 45 11.30 8.74 11.10
N LYS A 46 10.06 9.19 11.33
CA LYS A 46 9.78 10.36 12.18
C LYS A 46 9.01 10.02 13.43
N ILE A 47 7.79 9.53 13.28
CA ILE A 47 6.84 9.36 14.38
C ILE A 47 6.07 8.06 14.20
N ILE A 48 5.91 7.34 15.32
CA ILE A 48 4.93 6.27 15.46
C ILE A 48 3.67 6.86 16.10
N LEU A 49 2.51 6.54 15.54
CA LEU A 49 1.23 7.05 16.04
C LEU A 49 0.14 5.98 15.98
N ASN A 50 -0.81 6.08 16.90
CA ASN A 50 -2.08 5.37 16.87
C ASN A 50 -3.15 6.38 16.47
N ASN A 51 -3.75 6.19 15.29
CA ASN A 51 -4.79 7.09 14.77
C ASN A 51 -6.22 6.59 15.03
N GLY A 52 -6.39 5.55 15.87
CA GLY A 52 -7.68 4.92 16.13
C GLY A 52 -8.13 3.90 15.07
N HIS A 53 -7.37 3.75 13.98
CA HIS A 53 -7.63 2.76 12.92
C HIS A 53 -6.49 1.76 12.75
N SER A 54 -5.24 2.21 12.93
CA SER A 54 -4.03 1.40 12.85
C SER A 54 -2.92 2.02 13.71
N THR A 55 -1.86 1.26 13.93
CA THR A 55 -0.54 1.83 14.21
C THR A 55 0.14 2.20 12.89
N SER A 56 0.64 3.43 12.78
CA SER A 56 1.37 3.88 11.60
C SER A 56 2.70 4.54 11.97
N VAL A 57 3.68 4.42 11.07
CA VAL A 57 4.95 5.16 11.16
C VAL A 57 5.04 6.10 9.97
N GLU A 58 5.22 7.39 10.23
CA GLU A 58 5.42 8.41 9.19
C GLU A 58 6.90 8.61 8.88
N PHE A 59 7.20 8.93 7.62
CA PHE A 59 8.54 9.18 7.11
C PHE A 59 8.68 10.60 6.56
N ASP A 60 9.91 11.12 6.53
CA ASP A 60 10.29 12.34 5.84
C ASP A 60 10.26 12.13 4.33
N ASP A 61 9.21 12.63 3.68
CA ASP A 61 8.98 12.57 2.24
C ASP A 61 9.24 13.92 1.55
N THR A 62 9.94 14.85 2.20
CA THR A 62 10.31 16.15 1.62
C THR A 62 11.40 16.01 0.54
N VAL A 63 12.19 14.94 0.60
CA VAL A 63 13.28 14.61 -0.32
C VAL A 63 13.31 13.11 -0.64
N ASN A 64 14.08 12.70 -1.66
CA ASN A 64 14.22 11.31 -2.10
C ASN A 64 15.13 10.46 -1.17
N LYS A 65 14.89 10.47 0.15
CA LYS A 65 15.62 9.61 1.11
C LYS A 65 15.14 8.16 1.06
N SER A 66 13.82 7.97 1.07
CA SER A 66 13.17 6.68 1.04
C SER A 66 12.21 6.61 -0.13
N VAL A 67 12.53 5.77 -1.12
CA VAL A 67 11.80 5.72 -2.40
C VAL A 67 11.61 4.29 -2.88
N LEU A 68 10.57 4.10 -3.70
CA LEU A 68 10.31 2.89 -4.47
C LEU A 68 10.39 3.23 -5.96
N THR A 69 11.10 2.38 -6.70
CA THR A 69 11.24 2.45 -8.16
C THR A 69 11.18 1.04 -8.76
N GLY A 70 11.15 0.94 -10.09
CA GLY A 70 11.11 -0.36 -10.79
C GLY A 70 9.72 -0.99 -10.81
N GLY A 71 9.63 -2.29 -11.08
CA GLY A 71 8.34 -2.97 -11.25
C GLY A 71 7.47 -2.31 -12.34
N PRO A 72 6.16 -2.16 -12.09
CA PRO A 72 5.23 -1.47 -13.00
C PRO A 72 5.28 0.07 -12.89
N LEU A 73 6.14 0.63 -12.05
CA LEU A 73 6.15 2.06 -11.78
C LEU A 73 6.84 2.86 -12.90
N SER A 74 6.24 4.01 -13.23
CA SER A 74 6.71 4.94 -14.26
C SER A 74 7.73 5.97 -13.77
N GLY A 75 8.00 6.04 -12.46
CA GLY A 75 8.89 7.05 -11.87
C GLY A 75 9.26 6.74 -10.42
N THR A 76 9.72 7.77 -9.72
CA THR A 76 10.16 7.71 -8.31
C THR A 76 9.03 8.01 -7.34
N TYR A 77 8.73 7.05 -6.46
CA TYR A 77 7.67 7.18 -5.47
C TYR A 77 8.26 7.29 -4.06
N ARG A 78 8.04 8.40 -3.36
CA ARG A 78 8.53 8.60 -1.99
C ARG A 78 7.69 7.85 -0.97
N LEU A 79 8.35 7.17 -0.04
CA LEU A 79 7.72 6.56 1.12
C LEU A 79 7.13 7.65 2.02
N ARG A 80 5.81 7.59 2.24
CA ARG A 80 5.09 8.51 3.12
C ARG A 80 4.92 7.90 4.51
N GLN A 81 4.45 6.67 4.56
CA GLN A 81 4.11 5.97 5.79
C GLN A 81 4.10 4.45 5.60
N ILE A 82 4.17 3.74 6.72
CA ILE A 82 3.75 2.35 6.80
C ILE A 82 2.63 2.19 7.83
N HIS A 83 1.78 1.17 7.65
CA HIS A 83 0.77 0.78 8.62
C HIS A 83 0.41 -0.70 8.48
N PHE A 84 -0.35 -1.23 9.43
CA PHE A 84 -0.68 -2.65 9.50
C PHE A 84 -2.19 -2.85 9.55
N HIS A 85 -2.65 -3.96 8.99
CA HIS A 85 -3.97 -4.52 9.24
C HIS A 85 -3.78 -5.89 9.88
N TRP A 86 -4.60 -6.20 10.89
CA TRP A 86 -4.52 -7.47 11.62
C TRP A 86 -5.90 -7.90 12.13
N GLY A 87 -6.00 -9.18 12.45
CA GLY A 87 -7.21 -9.82 12.95
C GLY A 87 -7.27 -9.93 14.46
N SER A 88 -8.33 -10.55 14.96
CA SER A 88 -8.42 -10.95 16.37
C SER A 88 -7.67 -12.25 16.69
N ASN A 89 -7.18 -12.96 15.67
CA ASN A 89 -6.41 -14.18 15.77
C ASN A 89 -5.42 -14.30 14.60
N ASP A 90 -4.60 -15.35 14.63
CA ASP A 90 -3.54 -15.57 13.64
C ASP A 90 -4.03 -16.17 12.31
N GLU A 91 -5.31 -16.54 12.21
CA GLU A 91 -5.89 -17.19 11.03
C GLU A 91 -6.35 -16.18 9.96
N ALA A 92 -6.78 -14.98 10.37
CA ALA A 92 -7.33 -14.00 9.44
C ALA A 92 -7.19 -12.55 9.93
N GLY A 93 -6.28 -11.81 9.29
CA GLY A 93 -6.09 -10.38 9.50
C GLY A 93 -5.60 -9.57 8.30
N SER A 94 -5.08 -10.22 7.26
CA SER A 94 -4.70 -9.56 6.01
C SER A 94 -5.91 -9.00 5.26
N GLU A 95 -5.72 -7.90 4.52
CA GLU A 95 -6.76 -7.29 3.69
C GLU A 95 -6.87 -8.04 2.35
N HIS A 96 -5.76 -8.32 1.69
CA HIS A 96 -5.69 -9.21 0.52
C HIS A 96 -5.77 -10.68 0.94
N ALA A 97 -6.08 -11.55 -0.02
CA ALA A 97 -5.99 -12.99 0.09
C ALA A 97 -5.24 -13.56 -1.12
N VAL A 98 -4.74 -14.79 -1.00
CA VAL A 98 -4.16 -15.54 -2.13
C VAL A 98 -4.86 -16.89 -2.21
N ASP A 99 -5.54 -17.15 -3.33
CA ASP A 99 -6.36 -18.35 -3.52
C ASP A 99 -7.34 -18.60 -2.35
N GLY A 100 -7.98 -17.52 -1.87
CA GLY A 100 -8.89 -17.55 -0.72
C GLY A 100 -8.20 -17.61 0.66
N MET A 101 -6.88 -17.79 0.72
CA MET A 101 -6.13 -17.88 1.97
C MET A 101 -5.79 -16.50 2.53
N LYS A 102 -6.09 -16.31 3.82
CA LYS A 102 -5.74 -15.13 4.61
C LYS A 102 -4.49 -15.36 5.44
N TYR A 103 -3.86 -14.26 5.84
CA TYR A 103 -2.68 -14.24 6.71
C TYR A 103 -2.99 -13.49 8.01
N ALA A 104 -2.15 -13.67 9.03
CA ALA A 104 -2.35 -13.09 10.37
C ALA A 104 -2.40 -11.55 10.34
N ALA A 105 -1.60 -10.94 9.47
CA ALA A 105 -1.58 -9.49 9.25
C ALA A 105 -1.07 -9.13 7.86
N GLU A 106 -1.24 -7.86 7.49
CA GLU A 106 -0.71 -7.27 6.26
C GLU A 106 -0.11 -5.90 6.54
N LEU A 107 1.16 -5.73 6.15
CA LEU A 107 1.86 -4.46 6.19
C LEU A 107 1.65 -3.73 4.86
N HIS A 108 1.22 -2.48 4.94
CA HIS A 108 1.18 -1.56 3.81
C HIS A 108 2.32 -0.56 3.90
N VAL A 109 3.13 -0.50 2.85
CA VAL A 109 4.19 0.50 2.66
C VAL A 109 3.74 1.49 1.58
N VAL A 110 3.29 2.67 2.00
CA VAL A 110 2.58 3.63 1.15
C VAL A 110 3.54 4.67 0.58
N HIS A 111 3.58 4.75 -0.75
CA HIS A 111 4.38 5.70 -1.49
C HIS A 111 3.53 6.59 -2.39
N TRP A 112 4.07 7.74 -2.79
CA TRP A 112 3.43 8.65 -3.74
C TRP A 112 4.38 9.15 -4.81
N ASN A 113 3.86 9.38 -6.02
CA ASN A 113 4.63 9.77 -7.21
C ASN A 113 5.11 11.23 -7.11
N SER A 114 6.21 11.41 -6.39
CA SER A 114 6.85 12.71 -6.16
C SER A 114 7.59 13.27 -7.37
N GLU A 115 7.77 12.44 -8.41
CA GLU A 115 8.38 12.88 -9.66
C GLU A 115 7.39 13.66 -10.53
N LYS A 116 6.10 13.28 -10.48
CA LYS A 116 5.04 13.87 -11.30
C LYS A 116 4.17 14.88 -10.55
N TYR A 117 3.96 14.70 -9.25
CA TYR A 117 3.05 15.52 -8.46
C TYR A 117 3.79 16.30 -7.38
N SER A 118 3.21 17.45 -6.97
CA SER A 118 3.85 18.36 -6.01
C SER A 118 3.60 17.98 -4.55
N SER A 119 2.59 17.13 -4.29
CA SER A 119 2.22 16.71 -2.95
C SER A 119 1.53 15.34 -2.93
N PHE A 120 1.56 14.68 -1.77
CA PHE A 120 0.80 13.46 -1.53
C PHE A 120 -0.71 13.63 -1.80
N VAL A 121 -1.30 14.76 -1.39
CA VAL A 121 -2.75 15.02 -1.56
C VAL A 121 -3.13 15.16 -3.03
N GLU A 122 -2.29 15.80 -3.83
CA GLU A 122 -2.47 15.88 -5.27
C GLU A 122 -2.36 14.49 -5.90
N ALA A 123 -1.29 13.76 -5.57
CA ALA A 123 -1.05 12.42 -6.08
C ALA A 123 -2.18 11.43 -5.72
N ALA A 124 -2.72 11.49 -4.50
CA ALA A 124 -3.82 10.62 -4.07
C ALA A 124 -5.11 10.78 -4.88
N ARG A 125 -5.25 11.85 -5.66
CA ARG A 125 -6.40 12.07 -6.57
C ARG A 125 -6.15 11.54 -7.97
N GLN A 126 -4.98 10.97 -8.23
CA GLN A 126 -4.50 10.63 -9.56
C GLN A 126 -4.38 9.10 -9.71
N PRO A 127 -4.76 8.54 -10.87
CA PRO A 127 -4.74 7.09 -11.07
C PRO A 127 -3.36 6.42 -10.90
N ASP A 128 -2.28 7.16 -11.15
CA ASP A 128 -0.88 6.74 -11.04
C ASP A 128 -0.13 7.51 -9.94
N GLY A 129 -0.87 8.09 -8.98
CA GLY A 129 -0.25 8.93 -7.96
C GLY A 129 0.25 8.17 -6.73
N LEU A 130 -0.26 6.98 -6.45
CA LEU A 130 0.13 6.18 -5.29
C LEU A 130 0.67 4.81 -5.70
N ALA A 131 1.61 4.30 -4.91
CA ALA A 131 2.08 2.92 -4.98
C ALA A 131 2.12 2.34 -3.57
N VAL A 132 1.40 1.24 -3.34
CA VAL A 132 1.38 0.55 -2.05
C VAL A 132 2.02 -0.82 -2.23
N MET A 133 3.10 -1.08 -1.50
CA MET A 133 3.69 -2.41 -1.40
C MET A 133 3.06 -3.10 -0.18
N ALA A 134 2.32 -4.18 -0.44
CA ALA A 134 1.69 -5.00 0.59
C ALA A 134 2.57 -6.21 0.92
N VAL A 135 2.73 -6.52 2.21
CA VAL A 135 3.54 -7.65 2.70
C VAL A 135 2.69 -8.46 3.67
N PHE A 136 2.49 -9.74 3.40
CA PHE A 136 1.81 -10.65 4.33
C PHE A 136 2.70 -11.03 5.50
N LEU A 137 2.12 -11.10 6.70
CA LEU A 137 2.77 -11.57 7.91
C LEU A 137 2.15 -12.90 8.34
N LYS A 138 3.02 -13.88 8.63
CA LYS A 138 2.65 -15.20 9.12
C LYS A 138 3.37 -15.46 10.45
N VAL A 139 2.68 -16.14 11.36
CA VAL A 139 3.21 -16.61 12.66
C VAL A 139 3.98 -17.91 12.48
#